data_AF-A0A530AHI5-F1
#
_entry.id   AF-A0A530AHI5-F1
#
_cell.length_a   1.000
_cell.length_b   1.000
_cell.length_c   1.000
_cell.angle_alpha   90.00
_cell.angle_beta   90.00
_cell.angle_gamma   90.00
#
_symmetry.space_group_name_H-M   'P 1'
#
loop_
_entity.id
_entity.type
_entity.pdbx_description
1 polymer ?
#
loop_
_entity_poly.entity_id
_entity_poly.type
_entity_poly.pdbx_seq_one_letter_code
_entity_poly.pdbx_strand_id
1 'polypeptide(L)'
;MHNLAGISEKKGGAILSSALVIITYLTIALCIIGQSITELYTSNYLFVLIACHTAKLCLIKFRSPLDMVIGIAFLLLYVPFAPNLLIFDGVDASVIISIFIIFSDILRVFDNTPDFIPVIHSGKWLQWCGLAVGLSSVVLVGIVAPRPEMSLMIPIGVALYFQEYLIKSGQKRPGSVIVFLLFEAAIGGNLFLYWGGYGRLAVAAYLIMPFAMLCSYHRIGIRFSYLVLAMPALLIWAMLVRGEDANSITSSAAVGVTDHMRFTEYLRTGLGYGDVGLGPYLKQLELFYLNWFPRDHWAGKPVGAGYYSVDYLWGRVGVGDDYNVSLGFVGDQLFTLGKAYPIGLLIVLTSVILTRRALVWLSGNDSIAALIAFDATLLTYFWGGMAAFGARAWFVILPILALSGLGKIWTNGSRGRPSVTEITYSRS
;
A
#
# COMPACT_ATOMS: atom_id res chain seq x y z
N MET A 1 26.00 -37.68 9.87
CA MET A 1 25.27 -37.99 8.62
C MET A 1 24.68 -36.70 8.08
N HIS A 2 25.21 -36.23 6.94
CA HIS A 2 24.79 -34.98 6.30
C HIS A 2 23.36 -35.09 5.76
N ASN A 3 22.55 -34.09 6.08
CA ASN A 3 21.17 -33.96 5.63
C ASN A 3 21.15 -33.55 4.14
N LEU A 4 21.24 -34.54 3.25
CA LEU A 4 21.20 -34.37 1.78
C LEU A 4 19.79 -34.05 1.24
N ALA A 5 18.75 -34.14 2.07
CA ALA A 5 17.37 -33.87 1.66
C ALA A 5 17.05 -32.36 1.48
N GLY A 6 17.85 -31.46 2.06
CA GLY A 6 17.60 -30.00 2.01
C GLY A 6 18.15 -29.27 0.77
N ILE A 7 18.93 -29.95 -0.08
CA ILE A 7 19.57 -29.33 -1.26
C ILE A 7 18.70 -29.48 -2.52
N SER A 8 17.88 -30.53 -2.59
CA SER A 8 17.00 -30.80 -3.74
C SER A 8 15.78 -29.88 -3.80
N GLU A 9 15.08 -29.67 -2.66
CA GLU A 9 13.92 -28.76 -2.59
C GLU A 9 14.26 -27.30 -2.93
N LYS A 10 15.46 -26.83 -2.54
CA LYS A 10 15.93 -25.49 -2.88
C LYS A 10 16.20 -25.31 -4.38
N LYS A 11 16.66 -26.36 -5.07
CA LYS A 11 16.92 -26.29 -6.52
C LYS A 11 15.63 -26.34 -7.33
N GLY A 12 14.70 -27.24 -7.01
CA GLY A 12 13.42 -27.36 -7.71
C GLY A 12 12.55 -26.10 -7.61
N GLY A 13 12.44 -25.52 -6.40
CA GLY A 13 11.71 -24.28 -6.19
C GLY A 13 12.33 -23.06 -6.89
N ALA A 14 13.67 -22.99 -6.95
CA ALA A 14 14.37 -21.92 -7.64
C ALA A 14 14.20 -21.99 -9.17
N ILE A 15 14.24 -23.20 -9.74
CA ILE A 15 14.01 -23.42 -11.18
C ILE A 15 12.58 -23.06 -11.56
N LEU A 16 11.59 -23.53 -10.79
CA LEU A 16 10.17 -23.21 -11.03
C LEU A 16 9.89 -21.71 -10.89
N SER A 17 10.46 -21.05 -9.87
CA SER A 17 10.34 -19.60 -9.70
C SER A 17 10.94 -18.84 -10.88
N SER A 18 12.11 -19.26 -11.38
CA SER A 18 12.76 -18.63 -12.55
C SER A 18 11.95 -18.83 -13.83
N ALA A 19 11.40 -20.03 -14.05
CA ALA A 19 10.53 -20.31 -15.18
C ALA A 19 9.26 -19.43 -15.15
N LEU A 20 8.63 -19.29 -13.98
CA LEU A 20 7.46 -18.42 -13.81
C LEU A 20 7.78 -16.94 -14.04
N VAL A 21 8.96 -16.47 -13.65
CA VAL A 21 9.43 -15.10 -13.98
C VAL A 21 9.51 -14.95 -15.50
N ILE A 22 10.19 -15.86 -16.20
CA ILE A 22 10.36 -15.80 -17.66
C ILE A 22 8.99 -15.81 -18.34
N ILE A 23 8.09 -16.72 -17.96
CA ILE A 23 6.74 -16.81 -18.52
C ILE A 23 5.97 -15.52 -18.26
N THR A 24 6.02 -14.96 -17.04
CA THR A 24 5.35 -13.71 -16.71
C THR A 24 5.81 -12.56 -17.63
N TYR A 25 7.11 -12.38 -17.80
CA TYR A 25 7.64 -11.30 -18.66
C TYR A 25 7.43 -11.56 -20.15
N LEU A 26 7.43 -12.82 -20.58
CA LEU A 26 7.03 -13.18 -21.94
C LEU A 26 5.56 -12.84 -22.18
N THR A 27 4.66 -13.18 -21.25
CA THR A 27 3.25 -12.81 -21.31
C THR A 27 3.07 -11.29 -21.31
N ILE A 28 3.82 -10.54 -20.49
CA ILE A 28 3.82 -9.07 -20.53
C ILE A 28 4.20 -8.54 -21.92
N ALA A 29 5.29 -9.05 -22.50
CA ALA A 29 5.72 -8.64 -23.84
C ALA A 29 4.63 -8.95 -24.88
N LEU A 30 4.01 -10.14 -24.78
CA LEU A 30 2.89 -10.53 -25.65
C LEU A 30 1.63 -9.68 -25.43
N CYS A 31 1.31 -9.26 -24.21
CA CYS A 31 0.22 -8.32 -23.94
C CYS A 31 0.49 -6.98 -24.62
N ILE A 32 1.70 -6.45 -24.49
CA ILE A 32 2.07 -5.14 -25.05
C ILE A 32 2.12 -5.20 -26.59
N ILE A 33 2.67 -6.26 -27.17
CA ILE A 33 2.78 -6.44 -28.63
C ILE A 33 1.44 -6.85 -29.24
N GLY A 34 0.74 -7.81 -28.64
CA GLY A 34 -0.52 -8.38 -29.14
C GLY A 34 -1.65 -7.36 -29.25
N GLN A 35 -1.63 -6.32 -28.41
CA GLN A 35 -2.53 -5.17 -28.53
C GLN A 35 -2.41 -4.41 -29.86
N SER A 36 -1.29 -4.54 -30.58
CA SER A 36 -1.12 -3.92 -31.91
C SER A 36 -1.61 -4.80 -33.07
N ILE A 37 -1.97 -6.06 -32.82
CA ILE A 37 -2.15 -7.06 -33.90
C ILE A 37 -3.56 -7.68 -33.94
N THR A 38 -4.34 -7.77 -32.85
CA THR A 38 -5.79 -8.16 -32.88
C THR A 38 -6.43 -8.20 -31.49
N GLU A 39 -7.67 -7.72 -31.33
CA GLU A 39 -8.43 -7.70 -30.06
C GLU A 39 -8.86 -9.09 -29.53
N LEU A 40 -8.78 -10.16 -30.34
CA LEU A 40 -9.31 -11.48 -29.97
C LEU A 40 -8.36 -12.33 -29.11
N TYR A 41 -7.05 -12.03 -29.05
CA TYR A 41 -6.04 -12.82 -28.34
C TYR A 41 -5.66 -12.26 -26.95
N THR A 42 -6.08 -11.04 -26.64
CA THR A 42 -5.72 -10.32 -25.41
C THR A 42 -6.38 -10.89 -24.15
N SER A 43 -7.59 -11.47 -24.30
CA SER A 43 -8.35 -12.07 -23.20
C SER A 43 -7.63 -13.23 -22.52
N ASN A 44 -7.00 -14.14 -23.28
CA ASN A 44 -6.27 -15.29 -22.74
C ASN A 44 -4.97 -14.87 -22.01
N TYR A 45 -4.32 -13.80 -22.47
CA TYR A 45 -3.08 -13.34 -21.84
C TYR A 45 -3.33 -12.76 -20.45
N LEU A 46 -4.48 -12.12 -20.20
CA LEU A 46 -4.84 -11.62 -18.87
C LEU A 46 -4.86 -12.75 -17.83
N PHE A 47 -5.57 -13.85 -18.12
CA PHE A 47 -5.67 -15.00 -17.21
C PHE A 47 -4.30 -15.65 -16.97
N VAL A 48 -3.51 -15.85 -18.02
CA VAL A 48 -2.16 -16.40 -17.90
C VAL A 48 -1.26 -15.48 -17.07
N LEU A 49 -1.31 -14.17 -17.31
CA LEU A 49 -0.52 -13.17 -16.57
C LEU A 49 -0.84 -13.22 -15.07
N ILE A 50 -2.13 -13.20 -14.71
CA ILE A 50 -2.57 -13.27 -13.31
C ILE A 50 -2.17 -14.59 -12.68
N ALA A 51 -2.40 -15.73 -13.36
CA ALA A 51 -2.08 -17.05 -12.83
C ALA A 51 -0.57 -17.23 -12.61
N CYS A 52 0.26 -16.88 -13.60
CA CYS A 52 1.72 -17.00 -13.51
C CYS A 52 2.30 -16.05 -12.46
N HIS A 53 1.83 -14.81 -12.38
CA HIS A 53 2.30 -13.87 -11.36
C HIS A 53 1.85 -14.29 -9.95
N THR A 54 0.62 -14.77 -9.78
CA THR A 54 0.12 -15.32 -8.51
C THR A 54 0.97 -16.53 -8.08
N ALA A 55 1.22 -17.47 -8.99
CA ALA A 55 2.07 -18.62 -8.73
C ALA A 55 3.49 -18.20 -8.37
N LYS A 56 4.07 -17.22 -9.08
CA LYS A 56 5.38 -16.64 -8.76
C LYS A 56 5.42 -16.12 -7.31
N LEU A 57 4.43 -15.34 -6.92
CA LEU A 57 4.34 -14.79 -5.57
C LEU A 57 4.12 -15.88 -4.51
N CYS A 58 3.30 -16.91 -4.79
CA CYS A 58 3.06 -18.04 -3.88
C CYS A 58 4.32 -18.83 -3.52
N LEU A 59 5.33 -18.85 -4.41
CA LEU A 59 6.61 -19.51 -4.15
C LEU A 59 7.55 -18.67 -3.28
N ILE A 60 7.23 -17.39 -3.03
CA ILE A 60 8.08 -16.44 -2.32
C ILE A 60 7.52 -16.23 -0.90
N LYS A 61 8.42 -16.19 0.08
CA LYS A 61 8.12 -15.63 1.41
C LYS A 61 8.35 -14.13 1.32
N PHE A 62 7.42 -13.33 1.85
CA PHE A 62 7.65 -11.90 1.94
C PHE A 62 8.92 -11.60 2.71
N ARG A 63 9.82 -10.83 2.10
CA ARG A 63 11.12 -10.49 2.69
C ARG A 63 11.06 -9.16 3.44
N SER A 64 10.11 -8.31 3.08
CA SER A 64 9.97 -6.96 3.62
C SER A 64 8.50 -6.50 3.66
N PRO A 65 8.21 -5.39 4.37
CA PRO A 65 6.92 -4.72 4.32
C PRO A 65 6.47 -4.36 2.90
N LEU A 66 7.39 -3.85 2.07
CA LEU A 66 7.12 -3.52 0.68
C LEU A 66 6.64 -4.74 -0.10
N ASP A 67 7.35 -5.85 0.00
CA ASP A 67 7.00 -7.10 -0.68
C ASP A 67 5.59 -7.55 -0.32
N MET A 68 5.25 -7.45 0.97
CA MET A 68 3.94 -7.78 1.50
C MET A 68 2.86 -6.85 0.94
N VAL A 69 3.08 -5.54 0.96
CA VAL A 69 2.11 -4.56 0.44
C VAL A 69 1.90 -4.72 -1.06
N ILE A 70 2.95 -4.91 -1.85
CA ILE A 70 2.84 -5.16 -3.29
C ILE A 70 2.02 -6.43 -3.54
N GLY A 71 2.28 -7.50 -2.79
CA GLY A 71 1.50 -8.74 -2.89
C GLY A 71 0.02 -8.52 -2.57
N ILE A 72 -0.27 -7.83 -1.45
CA ILE A 72 -1.64 -7.52 -1.05
C ILE A 72 -2.32 -6.60 -2.06
N ALA A 73 -1.64 -5.58 -2.58
CA ALA A 73 -2.15 -4.71 -3.62
C ALA A 73 -2.46 -5.49 -4.90
N PHE A 74 -1.59 -6.41 -5.31
CA PHE A 74 -1.83 -7.27 -6.45
C PHE A 74 -3.13 -8.09 -6.28
N LEU A 75 -3.25 -8.73 -5.11
CA LEU A 75 -4.39 -9.57 -4.76
C LEU A 75 -5.70 -8.78 -4.65
N LEU A 76 -5.68 -7.63 -3.97
CA LEU A 76 -6.88 -6.85 -3.67
C LEU A 76 -7.34 -5.97 -4.84
N LEU A 77 -6.44 -5.55 -5.74
CA LEU A 77 -6.80 -4.65 -6.83
C LEU A 77 -7.05 -5.38 -8.16
N TYR A 78 -6.34 -6.48 -8.43
CA TYR A 78 -6.32 -7.06 -9.77
C TYR A 78 -6.86 -8.50 -9.83
N VAL A 79 -6.48 -9.38 -8.90
CA VAL A 79 -6.73 -10.83 -9.03
C VAL A 79 -8.22 -11.21 -9.21
N PRO A 80 -9.17 -10.74 -8.38
CA PRO A 80 -10.59 -11.06 -8.59
C PRO A 80 -11.26 -10.11 -9.59
N PHE A 81 -10.74 -8.90 -9.72
CA PHE A 81 -11.45 -7.80 -10.35
C PHE A 81 -11.16 -7.68 -11.84
N ALA A 82 -9.91 -7.91 -12.28
CA ALA A 82 -9.58 -7.85 -13.69
C ALA A 82 -10.23 -8.97 -14.52
N PRO A 83 -10.29 -10.23 -14.07
CA PRO A 83 -11.06 -11.26 -14.77
C PRO A 83 -12.55 -10.95 -14.85
N ASN A 84 -13.15 -10.46 -13.76
CA ASN A 84 -14.55 -10.06 -13.76
C ASN A 84 -14.82 -8.91 -14.73
N LEU A 85 -13.94 -7.91 -14.76
CA LEU A 85 -14.04 -6.78 -15.67
C LEU A 85 -13.96 -7.22 -17.15
N LEU A 86 -13.09 -8.18 -17.46
CA LEU A 86 -13.03 -8.74 -18.82
C LEU A 86 -14.30 -9.55 -19.17
N ILE A 87 -14.77 -10.42 -18.26
CA ILE A 87 -15.90 -11.34 -18.51
C ILE A 87 -17.22 -10.57 -18.64
N PHE A 88 -17.47 -9.60 -17.76
CA PHE A 88 -18.76 -8.91 -17.68
C PHE A 88 -18.81 -7.60 -18.47
N ASP A 89 -17.69 -6.87 -18.54
CA ASP A 89 -17.63 -5.55 -19.16
C ASP A 89 -16.82 -5.52 -20.45
N GLY A 90 -16.15 -6.63 -20.83
CA GLY A 90 -15.34 -6.71 -22.05
C GLY A 90 -14.05 -5.87 -22.00
N VAL A 91 -13.66 -5.38 -20.82
CA VAL A 91 -12.51 -4.47 -20.66
C VAL A 91 -11.27 -5.27 -20.26
N ASP A 92 -10.24 -5.23 -21.11
CA ASP A 92 -8.97 -5.90 -20.84
C ASP A 92 -7.98 -5.01 -20.06
N ALA A 93 -7.70 -5.38 -18.81
CA ALA A 93 -6.75 -4.69 -17.94
C ALA A 93 -5.30 -5.23 -18.03
N SER A 94 -4.98 -6.10 -19.00
CA SER A 94 -3.69 -6.80 -19.11
C SER A 94 -2.48 -5.86 -19.11
N VAL A 95 -2.55 -4.72 -19.80
CA VAL A 95 -1.47 -3.73 -19.83
C VAL A 95 -1.31 -3.01 -18.51
N ILE A 96 -2.41 -2.68 -17.83
CA ILE A 96 -2.37 -2.01 -16.52
C ILE A 96 -1.68 -2.91 -15.49
N ILE A 97 -2.01 -4.20 -15.49
CA ILE A 97 -1.38 -5.20 -14.63
C ILE A 97 0.09 -5.39 -15.01
N SER A 98 0.41 -5.40 -16.31
CA SER A 98 1.79 -5.50 -16.79
C SER A 98 2.65 -4.33 -16.28
N ILE A 99 2.13 -3.10 -16.37
CA ILE A 99 2.80 -1.90 -15.85
C ILE A 99 2.96 -2.01 -14.32
N PHE A 100 1.92 -2.45 -13.60
CA PHE A 100 2.00 -2.67 -12.16
C PHE A 100 3.10 -3.68 -11.78
N ILE A 101 3.20 -4.80 -12.50
CA ILE A 101 4.22 -5.83 -12.27
C ILE A 101 5.61 -5.27 -12.50
N ILE A 102 5.85 -4.57 -13.63
CA ILE A 102 7.14 -3.95 -13.94
C ILE A 102 7.51 -2.91 -12.89
N PHE A 103 6.59 -1.98 -12.58
CA PHE A 103 6.80 -0.92 -11.58
C PHE A 103 7.17 -1.52 -10.22
N SER A 104 6.40 -2.54 -9.79
CA SER A 104 6.59 -3.21 -8.51
C SER A 104 7.89 -4.01 -8.43
N ASP A 105 8.23 -4.77 -9.48
CA ASP A 105 9.48 -5.54 -9.51
C ASP A 105 10.70 -4.60 -9.52
N ILE A 106 10.65 -3.46 -10.22
CA ILE A 106 11.71 -2.43 -10.14
C ILE A 106 11.78 -1.86 -8.72
N LEU A 107 10.64 -1.48 -8.12
CA LEU A 107 10.62 -0.92 -6.77
C LEU A 107 11.21 -1.89 -5.72
N ARG A 108 10.99 -3.19 -5.88
CA ARG A 108 11.58 -4.25 -5.04
C ARG A 108 13.10 -4.36 -5.16
N VAL A 109 13.67 -4.11 -6.34
CA VAL A 109 15.14 -4.10 -6.53
C VAL A 109 15.79 -3.01 -5.66
N PHE A 110 15.09 -1.92 -5.43
CA PHE A 110 15.55 -0.81 -4.59
C PHE A 110 15.03 -0.88 -3.15
N ASP A 111 14.57 -2.05 -2.69
CA ASP A 111 14.16 -2.22 -1.30
C ASP A 111 15.34 -2.06 -0.35
N ASN A 112 15.22 -1.08 0.53
CA ASN A 112 16.24 -0.66 1.48
C ASN A 112 15.75 -0.82 2.93
N THR A 113 14.76 -1.69 3.16
CA THR A 113 14.29 -2.02 4.51
C THR A 113 15.44 -2.64 5.33
N PRO A 114 15.78 -2.12 6.53
CA PRO A 114 16.84 -2.68 7.37
C PRO A 114 16.58 -4.14 7.80
N ASP A 115 17.57 -5.03 7.62
CA ASP A 115 17.49 -6.48 7.95
C ASP A 115 17.48 -6.80 9.46
N PHE A 116 18.01 -5.90 10.28
CA PHE A 116 18.08 -6.05 11.73
C PHE A 116 17.95 -4.70 12.41
N ILE A 117 17.04 -4.62 13.38
CA ILE A 117 16.81 -3.41 14.15
C ILE A 117 17.10 -3.74 15.62
N PRO A 118 18.09 -3.09 16.24
CA PRO A 118 18.56 -3.46 17.57
C PRO A 118 17.46 -3.28 18.63
N VAL A 119 17.44 -4.20 19.59
CA VAL A 119 16.55 -4.15 20.77
C VAL A 119 17.18 -3.23 21.81
N ILE A 120 16.65 -2.03 21.96
CA ILE A 120 17.08 -1.05 22.95
C ILE A 120 16.38 -1.32 24.28
N HIS A 121 17.11 -1.73 25.30
CA HIS A 121 16.52 -1.96 26.62
C HIS A 121 16.24 -0.60 27.30
N SER A 122 14.96 -0.28 27.47
CA SER A 122 14.48 0.91 28.16
C SER A 122 13.19 0.61 28.94
N GLY A 123 12.78 1.50 29.85
CA GLY A 123 11.56 1.30 30.64
C GLY A 123 10.32 1.27 29.76
N LYS A 124 9.49 0.22 29.89
CA LYS A 124 8.32 -0.09 29.04
C LYS A 124 7.05 0.71 29.34
N TRP A 125 6.99 1.38 30.50
CA TRP A 125 5.79 2.05 30.99
C TRP A 125 5.33 3.19 30.06
N LEU A 126 6.25 4.09 29.72
CA LEU A 126 5.93 5.27 28.90
C LEU A 126 5.41 4.88 27.51
N GLN A 127 5.90 3.79 26.95
CA GLN A 127 5.46 3.32 25.64
C GLN A 127 4.11 2.61 25.70
N TRP A 128 3.82 1.88 26.78
CA TRP A 128 2.47 1.36 27.02
C TRP A 128 1.47 2.49 27.18
N CYS A 129 1.82 3.56 27.92
CA CYS A 129 1.00 4.76 28.02
C CYS A 129 0.81 5.43 26.66
N GLY A 130 1.88 5.62 25.89
CA GLY A 130 1.80 6.21 24.55
C GLY A 130 0.98 5.38 23.56
N LEU A 131 1.14 4.06 23.57
CA LEU A 131 0.32 3.13 22.79
C LEU A 131 -1.15 3.22 23.22
N ALA A 132 -1.43 3.19 24.51
CA ALA A 132 -2.79 3.30 25.03
C ALA A 132 -3.44 4.62 24.61
N VAL A 133 -2.73 5.75 24.74
CA VAL A 133 -3.21 7.06 24.28
C VAL A 133 -3.47 7.04 22.78
N GLY A 134 -2.57 6.48 21.97
CA GLY A 134 -2.77 6.35 20.53
C GLY A 134 -4.01 5.53 20.17
N LEU A 135 -4.16 4.33 20.76
CA LEU A 135 -5.30 3.44 20.52
C LEU A 135 -6.61 4.02 21.03
N SER A 136 -6.62 4.61 22.22
CA SER A 136 -7.80 5.32 22.76
C SER A 136 -8.18 6.50 21.88
N SER A 137 -7.19 7.20 21.30
CA SER A 137 -7.46 8.30 20.36
C SER A 137 -8.05 7.81 19.03
N VAL A 138 -7.68 6.61 18.54
CA VAL A 138 -8.34 5.97 17.38
C VAL A 138 -9.83 5.77 17.66
N VAL A 139 -10.18 5.28 18.86
CA VAL A 139 -11.58 5.09 19.26
C VAL A 139 -12.28 6.44 19.44
N LEU A 140 -11.67 7.37 20.16
CA LEU A 140 -12.24 8.68 20.49
C LEU A 140 -12.47 9.56 19.25
N VAL A 141 -11.58 9.48 18.26
CA VAL A 141 -11.77 10.18 16.98
C VAL A 141 -13.05 9.73 16.30
N GLY A 142 -13.40 8.45 16.35
CA GLY A 142 -14.70 7.99 15.86
C GLY A 142 -15.86 8.70 16.56
N ILE A 143 -15.74 8.87 17.88
CA ILE A 143 -16.82 9.42 18.72
C ILE A 143 -17.00 10.93 18.53
N VAL A 144 -15.91 11.67 18.38
CA VAL A 144 -15.92 13.15 18.51
C VAL A 144 -15.73 13.87 17.17
N ALA A 145 -15.07 13.24 16.18
CA ALA A 145 -14.68 13.95 14.97
C ALA A 145 -15.80 13.95 13.90
N PRO A 146 -16.17 15.11 13.33
CA PRO A 146 -17.15 15.19 12.25
C PRO A 146 -16.64 14.63 10.91
N ARG A 147 -15.34 14.35 10.77
CA ARG A 147 -14.71 13.69 9.60
C ARG A 147 -13.68 12.65 10.07
N PRO A 148 -14.12 11.47 10.53
CA PRO A 148 -13.27 10.52 11.23
C PRO A 148 -12.05 10.08 10.41
N GLU A 149 -12.15 9.99 9.08
CA GLU A 149 -11.14 9.32 8.23
C GLU A 149 -9.78 10.03 8.22
N MET A 150 -9.78 11.36 8.14
CA MET A 150 -8.54 12.16 8.19
C MET A 150 -7.99 12.25 9.62
N SER A 151 -8.87 12.29 10.61
CA SER A 151 -8.48 12.33 12.02
C SER A 151 -7.95 11.00 12.56
N LEU A 152 -8.20 9.86 11.91
CA LEU A 152 -7.74 8.53 12.34
C LEU A 152 -6.26 8.27 12.05
N MET A 153 -5.74 8.87 10.97
CA MET A 153 -4.38 8.61 10.48
C MET A 153 -3.31 9.09 11.46
N ILE A 154 -3.56 10.22 12.13
CA ILE A 154 -2.63 10.78 13.12
C ILE A 154 -2.51 9.84 14.35
N PRO A 155 -3.61 9.46 15.04
CA PRO A 155 -3.59 8.45 16.10
C PRO A 155 -2.96 7.13 15.68
N ILE A 156 -3.21 6.65 14.46
CA ILE A 156 -2.57 5.44 13.93
C ILE A 156 -1.05 5.62 13.86
N GLY A 157 -0.56 6.75 13.33
CA GLY A 157 0.86 7.06 13.30
C GLY A 157 1.50 7.09 14.69
N VAL A 158 0.83 7.73 15.66
CA VAL A 158 1.27 7.76 17.06
C VAL A 158 1.33 6.35 17.66
N ALA A 159 0.26 5.56 17.51
CA ALA A 159 0.19 4.20 18.02
C ALA A 159 1.25 3.29 17.39
N LEU A 160 1.48 3.42 16.08
CA LEU A 160 2.48 2.64 15.34
C LEU A 160 3.91 2.94 15.82
N TYR A 161 4.22 4.21 16.09
CA TYR A 161 5.51 4.61 16.69
C TYR A 161 5.72 3.95 18.06
N PHE A 162 4.72 3.97 18.94
CA PHE A 162 4.83 3.36 20.26
C PHE A 162 4.83 1.83 20.22
N GLN A 163 4.11 1.20 19.28
CA GLN A 163 4.21 -0.24 19.03
C GLN A 163 5.65 -0.62 18.66
N GLU A 164 6.26 0.09 17.71
CA GLU A 164 7.64 -0.15 17.31
C GLU A 164 8.60 -0.02 18.50
N TYR A 165 8.45 1.04 19.29
CA TYR A 165 9.32 1.27 20.44
C TYR A 165 9.14 0.20 21.52
N LEU A 166 7.91 -0.28 21.77
CA LEU A 166 7.65 -1.40 22.68
C LEU A 166 8.39 -2.66 22.24
N ILE A 167 8.34 -2.98 20.94
CA ILE A 167 9.01 -4.15 20.39
C ILE A 167 10.54 -4.00 20.55
N LYS A 168 11.09 -2.83 20.23
CA LYS A 168 12.50 -2.52 20.49
C LYS A 168 12.89 -2.58 21.95
N SER A 169 11.97 -2.29 22.86
CA SER A 169 12.18 -2.38 24.31
C SER A 169 12.20 -3.82 24.83
N GLY A 170 12.28 -4.82 23.94
CA GLY A 170 12.32 -6.23 24.29
C GLY A 170 10.94 -6.80 24.58
N GLN A 171 9.88 -6.29 23.93
CA GLN A 171 8.57 -6.93 24.01
C GLN A 171 8.61 -8.30 23.32
N LYS A 172 8.28 -9.35 24.06
CA LYS A 172 8.25 -10.72 23.53
C LYS A 172 7.17 -10.87 22.46
N ARG A 173 7.34 -11.86 21.59
CA ARG A 173 6.40 -12.16 20.49
C ARG A 173 4.93 -12.28 20.95
N PRO A 174 4.56 -13.05 22.00
CA PRO A 174 3.15 -13.16 22.41
C PRO A 174 2.56 -11.81 22.81
N GLY A 175 3.31 -11.01 23.56
CA GLY A 175 2.88 -9.68 23.95
C GLY A 175 2.77 -8.71 22.78
N SER A 176 3.60 -8.87 21.74
CA SER A 176 3.49 -8.08 20.50
C SER A 176 2.29 -8.49 19.65
N VAL A 177 1.91 -9.77 19.67
CA VAL A 177 0.66 -10.26 19.06
C VAL A 177 -0.55 -9.66 19.76
N ILE A 178 -0.55 -9.56 21.09
CA ILE A 178 -1.63 -8.90 21.84
C ILE A 178 -1.75 -7.43 21.43
N VAL A 179 -0.63 -6.70 21.35
CA VAL A 179 -0.62 -5.30 20.88
C VAL A 179 -1.20 -5.18 19.47
N PHE A 180 -0.80 -6.08 18.56
CA PHE A 180 -1.37 -6.14 17.22
C PHE A 180 -2.89 -6.34 17.26
N LEU A 181 -3.39 -7.33 18.00
CA LEU A 181 -4.83 -7.59 18.12
C LEU A 181 -5.60 -6.41 18.73
N LEU A 182 -5.02 -5.69 19.69
CA LEU A 182 -5.61 -4.46 20.22
C LEU A 182 -5.69 -3.35 19.17
N PHE A 183 -4.69 -3.26 18.30
CA PHE A 183 -4.68 -2.32 17.17
C PHE A 183 -5.82 -2.64 16.19
N GLU A 184 -5.93 -3.91 15.79
CA GLU A 184 -7.00 -4.40 14.91
C GLU A 184 -8.38 -4.19 15.54
N ALA A 185 -8.53 -4.44 16.84
CA ALA A 185 -9.78 -4.21 17.56
C ALA A 185 -10.15 -2.73 17.63
N ALA A 186 -9.18 -1.83 17.84
CA ALA A 186 -9.42 -0.39 17.84
C ALA A 186 -9.85 0.13 16.46
N ILE A 187 -9.19 -0.32 15.39
CA ILE A 187 -9.59 0.00 14.01
C ILE A 187 -10.99 -0.58 13.75
N GLY A 188 -11.21 -1.87 14.03
CA GLY A 188 -12.48 -2.55 13.81
C GLY A 188 -13.65 -1.92 14.57
N GLY A 189 -13.44 -1.53 15.83
CA GLY A 189 -14.43 -0.82 16.63
C GLY A 189 -14.77 0.55 16.06
N ASN A 190 -13.76 1.28 15.56
CA ASN A 190 -14.01 2.56 14.87
C ASN A 190 -14.83 2.37 13.59
N LEU A 191 -14.49 1.38 12.76
CA LEU A 191 -15.24 1.03 11.55
C LEU A 191 -16.69 0.66 11.89
N PHE A 192 -16.91 -0.18 12.90
CA PHE A 192 -18.27 -0.60 13.25
C PHE A 192 -19.17 0.58 13.66
N LEU A 193 -18.61 1.57 14.35
CA LEU A 193 -19.38 2.67 14.92
C LEU A 193 -19.62 3.84 13.94
N TYR A 194 -18.70 4.10 13.01
CA TYR A 194 -18.68 5.37 12.25
C TYR A 194 -18.42 5.20 10.75
N TRP A 195 -18.48 3.97 10.24
CA TRP A 195 -18.20 3.75 8.84
C TRP A 195 -19.31 4.22 7.89
N GLY A 196 -18.98 5.21 7.06
CA GLY A 196 -19.85 5.76 6.02
C GLY A 196 -19.61 5.20 4.61
N GLY A 197 -18.97 4.02 4.46
CA GLY A 197 -18.69 3.41 3.14
C GLY A 197 -17.38 3.87 2.48
N TYR A 198 -16.69 4.88 3.03
CA TYR A 198 -15.55 5.53 2.40
C TYR A 198 -14.19 4.86 2.68
N GLY A 199 -13.51 4.38 1.63
CA GLY A 199 -12.06 4.13 1.70
C GLY A 199 -11.61 2.76 2.22
N ARG A 200 -12.24 1.65 1.79
CA ARG A 200 -11.83 0.26 2.10
C ARG A 200 -10.33 -0.04 1.92
N LEU A 201 -9.69 0.63 0.96
CA LEU A 201 -8.25 0.48 0.73
C LEU A 201 -7.41 1.27 1.74
N ALA A 202 -7.93 2.38 2.28
CA ALA A 202 -7.32 3.05 3.41
C ALA A 202 -7.38 2.15 4.65
N VAL A 203 -8.54 1.50 4.89
CA VAL A 203 -8.69 0.51 5.96
C VAL A 203 -7.70 -0.65 5.79
N ALA A 204 -7.61 -1.23 4.59
CA ALA A 204 -6.63 -2.26 4.31
C ALA A 204 -5.20 -1.78 4.63
N ALA A 205 -4.82 -0.56 4.23
CA ALA A 205 -3.52 0.01 4.60
C ALA A 205 -3.34 0.11 6.13
N TYR A 206 -4.37 0.51 6.88
CA TYR A 206 -4.31 0.62 8.34
C TYR A 206 -4.12 -0.71 9.04
N LEU A 207 -4.76 -1.79 8.57
CA LEU A 207 -4.59 -3.15 9.11
C LEU A 207 -3.23 -3.76 8.73
N ILE A 208 -2.72 -3.40 7.54
CA ILE A 208 -1.41 -3.87 7.07
C ILE A 208 -0.27 -3.29 7.92
N MET A 209 -0.35 -2.02 8.36
CA MET A 209 0.72 -1.35 9.11
C MET A 209 1.16 -2.10 10.39
N PRO A 210 0.28 -2.37 11.38
CA PRO A 210 0.68 -3.05 12.61
C PRO A 210 1.04 -4.53 12.37
N PHE A 211 0.47 -5.16 11.34
CA PHE A 211 0.84 -6.51 10.92
C PHE A 211 2.25 -6.56 10.32
N ALA A 212 2.59 -5.62 9.42
CA ALA A 212 3.91 -5.45 8.83
C ALA A 212 4.97 -5.19 9.90
N MET A 213 4.62 -4.37 10.89
CA MET A 213 5.46 -4.10 12.06
C MET A 213 5.78 -5.39 12.83
N LEU A 214 4.74 -6.15 13.18
CA LEU A 214 4.90 -7.43 13.88
C LEU A 214 5.78 -8.41 13.08
N CYS A 215 5.53 -8.54 11.77
CA CYS A 215 6.27 -9.47 10.92
C CYS A 215 7.75 -9.08 10.76
N SER A 216 8.03 -7.78 10.63
CA SER A 216 9.39 -7.25 10.45
C SER A 216 10.25 -7.48 11.69
N TYR A 217 9.74 -7.16 12.88
CA TYR A 217 10.52 -7.28 14.11
C TYR A 217 10.64 -8.71 14.65
N HIS A 218 9.60 -9.53 14.50
CA HIS A 218 9.62 -10.93 14.98
C HIS A 218 9.99 -11.93 13.90
N ARG A 219 10.40 -11.46 12.71
CA ARG A 219 10.81 -12.28 11.56
C ARG A 219 9.78 -13.36 11.22
N ILE A 220 8.50 -13.01 11.27
CA ILE A 220 7.40 -13.92 10.95
C ILE A 220 7.33 -14.06 9.43
N GLY A 221 7.81 -15.17 8.91
CA GLY A 221 7.77 -15.45 7.48
C GLY A 221 6.35 -15.82 7.01
N ILE A 222 5.62 -14.86 6.47
CA ILE A 222 4.32 -15.08 5.83
C ILE A 222 4.55 -15.45 4.36
N ARG A 223 3.92 -16.54 3.92
CA ARG A 223 3.88 -16.93 2.51
C ARG A 223 2.69 -16.24 1.85
N PHE A 224 2.87 -15.77 0.61
CA PHE A 224 1.77 -15.20 -0.17
C PHE A 224 0.60 -16.18 -0.35
N SER A 225 0.90 -17.49 -0.42
CA SER A 225 -0.13 -18.54 -0.49
C SER A 225 -1.16 -18.47 0.64
N TYR A 226 -0.76 -18.03 1.84
CA TYR A 226 -1.71 -17.86 2.95
C TYR A 226 -2.70 -16.72 2.71
N LEU A 227 -2.26 -15.64 2.06
CA LEU A 227 -3.15 -14.53 1.69
C LEU A 227 -4.10 -14.94 0.57
N VAL A 228 -3.63 -15.70 -0.41
CA VAL A 228 -4.49 -16.26 -1.48
C VAL A 228 -5.60 -17.12 -0.88
N LEU A 229 -5.27 -17.99 0.09
CA LEU A 229 -6.27 -18.82 0.77
C LEU A 229 -7.23 -18.00 1.65
N ALA A 230 -6.76 -16.92 2.26
CA ALA A 230 -7.59 -16.02 3.07
C ALA A 230 -8.47 -15.08 2.22
N MET A 231 -8.17 -14.95 0.92
CA MET A 231 -8.80 -13.99 0.02
C MET A 231 -10.33 -14.04 0.01
N PRO A 232 -11.01 -15.20 -0.05
CA PRO A 232 -12.47 -15.23 -0.04
C PRO A 232 -13.06 -14.59 1.23
N ALA A 233 -12.47 -14.90 2.39
CA ALA A 233 -12.90 -14.31 3.66
C ALA A 233 -12.61 -12.81 3.72
N LEU A 234 -11.47 -12.37 3.20
CA LEU A 234 -11.11 -10.95 3.13
C LEU A 234 -12.04 -10.17 2.19
N LEU A 235 -12.49 -10.78 1.08
CA LEU A 235 -13.46 -10.16 0.18
C LEU A 235 -14.85 -10.05 0.82
N ILE A 236 -15.32 -11.09 1.50
CA ILE A 236 -16.58 -11.04 2.27
C ILE A 236 -16.52 -9.93 3.31
N TRP A 237 -15.42 -9.87 4.07
CA TRP A 237 -15.19 -8.81 5.04
C TRP A 237 -15.22 -7.42 4.40
N ALA A 238 -14.58 -7.25 3.24
CA ALA A 238 -14.59 -5.98 2.51
C ALA A 238 -16.00 -5.56 2.06
N MET A 239 -16.90 -6.51 1.73
CA MET A 239 -18.31 -6.22 1.42
C MET A 239 -19.09 -5.78 2.66
N LEU A 240 -18.92 -6.53 3.77
CA LEU A 240 -19.58 -6.22 5.03
C LEU A 240 -19.19 -4.84 5.54
N VAL A 241 -17.88 -4.52 5.46
CA VAL A 241 -17.40 -3.17 5.78
C VAL A 241 -18.14 -2.16 4.92
N ARG A 242 -18.39 -2.38 3.62
CA ARG A 242 -19.10 -1.42 2.76
C ARG A 242 -20.61 -1.25 3.07
N GLY A 243 -21.19 -2.07 3.94
CA GLY A 243 -22.63 -2.12 4.13
C GLY A 243 -23.37 -2.72 2.93
N GLU A 244 -22.67 -3.48 2.08
CA GLU A 244 -23.25 -4.21 0.96
C GLU A 244 -23.55 -5.65 1.37
N ASP A 245 -24.58 -6.24 0.76
CA ASP A 245 -24.91 -7.65 0.98
C ASP A 245 -23.74 -8.55 0.59
N ALA A 246 -23.39 -9.49 1.48
CA ALA A 246 -22.31 -10.45 1.24
C ALA A 246 -22.52 -11.31 -0.02
N ASN A 247 -23.75 -11.37 -0.54
CA ASN A 247 -24.13 -12.09 -1.76
C ASN A 247 -23.99 -11.24 -3.06
N SER A 248 -23.68 -9.94 -2.96
CA SER A 248 -23.60 -8.98 -4.07
C SER A 248 -22.17 -8.82 -4.64
N ILE A 249 -21.33 -9.85 -4.49
CA ILE A 249 -19.91 -9.83 -4.89
C ILE A 249 -19.71 -9.41 -6.37
N THR A 250 -20.73 -9.64 -7.21
CA THR A 250 -20.70 -9.37 -8.65
C THR A 250 -21.12 -7.95 -9.06
N SER A 251 -21.98 -7.22 -8.33
CA SER A 251 -22.58 -5.98 -8.86
C SER A 251 -21.99 -4.69 -8.30
N SER A 252 -21.71 -4.65 -6.99
CA SER A 252 -21.44 -3.36 -6.34
C SER A 252 -19.97 -3.21 -5.96
N ALA A 253 -19.35 -4.30 -5.50
CA ALA A 253 -17.92 -4.39 -5.21
C ALA A 253 -17.02 -4.15 -6.41
N ALA A 254 -17.46 -4.67 -7.56
CA ALA A 254 -16.78 -4.58 -8.84
C ALA A 254 -16.60 -3.11 -9.22
N VAL A 255 -17.70 -2.34 -9.34
CA VAL A 255 -17.70 -0.97 -9.88
C VAL A 255 -16.62 -0.09 -9.23
N GLY A 256 -16.64 0.10 -7.89
CA GLY A 256 -15.67 1.00 -7.26
C GLY A 256 -14.20 0.52 -7.18
N VAL A 257 -13.90 -0.79 -7.29
CA VAL A 257 -12.49 -1.24 -7.35
C VAL A 257 -12.03 -1.24 -8.79
N THR A 258 -12.89 -1.65 -9.73
CA THR A 258 -12.54 -1.77 -11.14
C THR A 258 -12.52 -0.44 -11.89
N ASP A 259 -13.17 0.60 -11.36
CA ASP A 259 -13.24 1.94 -11.95
C ASP A 259 -11.88 2.42 -12.45
N HIS A 260 -10.82 2.29 -11.66
CA HIS A 260 -9.50 2.72 -12.12
C HIS A 260 -8.97 1.94 -13.32
N MET A 261 -9.26 0.64 -13.43
CA MET A 261 -8.88 -0.17 -14.59
C MET A 261 -9.72 0.20 -15.81
N ARG A 262 -11.03 0.33 -15.60
CA ARG A 262 -12.00 0.72 -16.63
C ARG A 262 -11.67 2.09 -17.23
N PHE A 263 -11.48 3.10 -16.38
CA PHE A 263 -11.16 4.46 -16.82
C PHE A 263 -9.78 4.55 -17.46
N THR A 264 -8.78 3.87 -16.90
CA THR A 264 -7.45 3.80 -17.52
C THR A 264 -7.55 3.23 -18.94
N GLU A 265 -8.34 2.18 -19.14
CA GLU A 265 -8.50 1.57 -20.45
C GLU A 265 -9.27 2.47 -21.44
N TYR A 266 -10.30 3.19 -20.98
CA TYR A 266 -11.01 4.18 -21.80
C TYR A 266 -10.09 5.33 -22.24
N LEU A 267 -9.25 5.85 -21.33
CA LEU A 267 -8.25 6.87 -21.66
C LEU A 267 -7.21 6.35 -22.65
N ARG A 268 -6.85 5.07 -22.54
CA ARG A 268 -5.85 4.44 -23.40
C ARG A 268 -6.36 4.19 -24.83
N THR A 269 -7.61 3.77 -24.98
CA THR A 269 -8.15 3.21 -26.24
C THR A 269 -8.82 4.21 -27.16
N GLY A 270 -9.38 5.33 -26.69
CA GLY A 270 -10.23 6.12 -27.60
C GLY A 270 -10.58 7.54 -27.23
N LEU A 271 -10.16 8.06 -26.07
CA LEU A 271 -10.47 9.43 -25.69
C LEU A 271 -9.17 10.23 -25.56
N GLY A 272 -8.84 11.03 -26.56
CA GLY A 272 -7.76 12.04 -26.50
C GLY A 272 -7.99 13.15 -25.45
N TYR A 273 -8.85 12.92 -24.46
CA TYR A 273 -9.27 13.85 -23.41
C TYR A 273 -8.32 13.86 -22.19
N GLY A 274 -7.19 13.15 -22.26
CA GLY A 274 -6.21 13.00 -21.17
C GLY A 274 -4.84 13.67 -21.39
N ASP A 275 -4.69 14.52 -22.40
CA ASP A 275 -3.43 15.29 -22.57
C ASP A 275 -3.63 16.72 -22.05
N VAL A 276 -3.98 16.84 -20.76
CA VAL A 276 -4.20 18.14 -20.11
C VAL A 276 -2.85 18.86 -19.86
N GLY A 277 -1.73 18.14 -20.01
CA GLY A 277 -0.37 18.65 -20.09
C GLY A 277 0.44 18.55 -18.80
N LEU A 278 1.68 19.05 -18.86
CA LEU A 278 2.65 18.98 -17.77
C LEU A 278 2.22 19.74 -16.50
N GLY A 279 1.48 20.86 -16.65
CA GLY A 279 1.01 21.66 -15.52
C GLY A 279 0.12 20.86 -14.55
N PRO A 280 -0.97 20.24 -15.02
CA PRO A 280 -1.78 19.31 -14.23
C PRO A 280 -0.99 18.15 -13.63
N TYR A 281 -0.05 17.56 -14.37
CA TYR A 281 0.83 16.52 -13.83
C TYR A 281 1.64 17.00 -12.63
N LEU A 282 2.29 18.17 -12.72
CA LEU A 282 3.05 18.75 -11.62
C LEU A 282 2.17 19.07 -10.42
N LYS A 283 0.92 19.50 -10.64
CA LYS A 283 -0.07 19.70 -9.57
C LYS A 283 -0.43 18.37 -8.88
N GLN A 284 -0.54 17.27 -9.61
CA GLN A 284 -0.74 15.96 -9.00
C GLN A 284 0.49 15.50 -8.20
N LEU A 285 1.70 15.75 -8.72
CA LEU A 285 2.94 15.48 -7.98
C LEU A 285 3.06 16.33 -6.72
N GLU A 286 2.60 17.57 -6.76
CA GLU A 286 2.49 18.44 -5.59
C GLU A 286 1.53 17.84 -4.55
N LEU A 287 0.36 17.35 -4.99
CA LEU A 287 -0.58 16.65 -4.10
C LEU A 287 -0.01 15.32 -3.58
N PHE A 288 0.86 14.63 -4.31
CA PHE A 288 1.53 13.43 -3.81
C PHE A 288 2.27 13.69 -2.48
N TYR A 289 2.86 14.89 -2.32
CA TYR A 289 3.65 15.26 -1.14
C TYR A 289 2.95 16.20 -0.17
N LEU A 290 2.09 17.11 -0.65
CA LEU A 290 1.56 18.24 0.12
C LEU A 290 0.05 18.19 0.32
N ASN A 291 -0.64 17.11 -0.10
CA ASN A 291 -2.09 17.05 0.07
C ASN A 291 -2.54 16.94 1.54
N TRP A 292 -1.63 16.67 2.47
CA TRP A 292 -1.93 16.76 3.90
C TRP A 292 -2.08 18.21 4.40
N PHE A 293 -1.54 19.20 3.67
CA PHE A 293 -1.63 20.60 4.08
C PHE A 293 -3.09 21.11 3.98
N PRO A 294 -3.63 21.81 4.99
CA PRO A 294 -5.03 22.24 5.00
C PRO A 294 -5.37 23.17 3.82
N ARG A 295 -6.51 22.93 3.16
CA ARG A 295 -6.98 23.76 2.04
C ARG A 295 -7.27 25.20 2.46
N ASP A 296 -7.75 25.40 3.70
CA ASP A 296 -8.08 26.72 4.24
C ASP A 296 -6.84 27.64 4.37
N HIS A 297 -5.65 27.05 4.46
CA HIS A 297 -4.38 27.77 4.50
C HIS A 297 -3.65 27.79 3.14
N TRP A 298 -4.24 27.21 2.10
CA TRP A 298 -3.69 27.15 0.76
C TRP A 298 -4.79 27.37 -0.27
N ALA A 299 -5.12 28.64 -0.49
CA ALA A 299 -6.21 29.06 -1.38
C ALA A 299 -6.09 28.51 -2.81
N GLY A 300 -4.86 28.32 -3.29
CA GLY A 300 -4.56 27.75 -4.62
C GLY A 300 -4.36 26.24 -4.66
N LYS A 301 -4.69 25.49 -3.60
CA LYS A 301 -4.43 24.05 -3.51
C LYS A 301 -5.04 23.31 -4.70
N PRO A 302 -4.25 22.54 -5.47
CA PRO A 302 -4.80 21.75 -6.56
C PRO A 302 -5.85 20.76 -6.09
N VAL A 303 -6.66 20.30 -7.04
CA VAL A 303 -7.63 19.23 -6.80
C VAL A 303 -7.11 17.96 -7.47
N GLY A 304 -7.41 16.80 -6.88
CA GLY A 304 -6.97 15.53 -7.42
C GLY A 304 -7.53 15.27 -8.82
N ALA A 305 -6.75 14.60 -9.67
CA ALA A 305 -7.12 14.27 -11.04
C ALA A 305 -8.48 13.58 -11.15
N GLY A 306 -8.75 12.64 -10.24
CA GLY A 306 -10.02 11.92 -10.19
C GLY A 306 -11.26 12.80 -9.94
N TYR A 307 -11.10 13.99 -9.38
CA TYR A 307 -12.21 14.93 -9.23
C TYR A 307 -12.49 15.67 -10.53
N TYR A 308 -11.49 16.37 -11.07
CA TYR A 308 -11.71 17.20 -12.25
C TYR A 308 -11.81 16.37 -13.53
N SER A 309 -11.32 15.13 -13.57
CA SER A 309 -11.52 14.24 -14.72
C SER A 309 -12.99 13.97 -15.01
N VAL A 310 -13.85 14.02 -13.99
CA VAL A 310 -15.30 13.88 -14.16
C VAL A 310 -15.86 15.01 -15.03
N ASP A 311 -15.39 16.23 -14.79
CA ASP A 311 -15.79 17.41 -15.55
C ASP A 311 -15.34 17.31 -17.02
N TYR A 312 -14.08 16.91 -17.25
CA TYR A 312 -13.52 16.79 -18.59
C TYR A 312 -14.12 15.64 -19.41
N LEU A 313 -14.49 14.53 -18.76
CA LEU A 313 -14.95 13.32 -19.46
C LEU A 313 -16.48 13.26 -19.59
N TRP A 314 -17.24 13.72 -18.59
CA TRP A 314 -18.70 13.53 -18.53
C TRP A 314 -19.50 14.79 -18.13
N GLY A 315 -18.85 15.91 -17.82
CA GLY A 315 -19.54 17.17 -17.49
C GLY A 315 -20.47 17.11 -16.27
N ARG A 316 -20.24 16.17 -15.34
CA ARG A 316 -21.01 15.93 -14.09
C ARG A 316 -22.52 15.70 -14.24
N VAL A 317 -23.01 15.39 -15.44
CA VAL A 317 -24.45 15.14 -15.63
C VAL A 317 -24.88 13.88 -14.87
N GLY A 318 -25.81 14.03 -13.93
CA GLY A 318 -26.38 12.91 -13.15
C GLY A 318 -25.58 12.47 -11.93
N VAL A 319 -24.53 13.21 -11.54
CA VAL A 319 -23.73 12.97 -10.32
C VAL A 319 -23.63 14.22 -9.48
N GLY A 320 -23.38 14.07 -8.17
CA GLY A 320 -23.24 15.22 -7.25
C GLY A 320 -21.96 16.04 -7.46
N ASP A 321 -21.95 17.26 -6.95
CA ASP A 321 -20.83 18.21 -7.09
C ASP A 321 -19.50 17.70 -6.51
N ASP A 322 -19.57 16.83 -5.49
CA ASP A 322 -18.41 16.23 -4.83
C ASP A 322 -17.98 14.88 -5.44
N TYR A 323 -18.66 14.41 -6.49
CA TYR A 323 -18.35 13.14 -7.12
C TYR A 323 -16.93 13.14 -7.70
N ASN A 324 -16.21 12.05 -7.45
CA ASN A 324 -14.88 11.81 -7.98
C ASN A 324 -14.76 10.34 -8.39
N VAL A 325 -13.85 10.08 -9.31
CA VAL A 325 -13.54 8.73 -9.80
C VAL A 325 -12.10 8.37 -9.47
N SER A 326 -11.86 7.08 -9.31
CA SER A 326 -10.50 6.56 -9.16
C SER A 326 -9.86 6.39 -10.53
N LEU A 327 -8.76 7.10 -10.82
CA LEU A 327 -8.03 6.95 -12.08
C LEU A 327 -6.92 5.89 -11.99
N GLY A 328 -6.45 5.59 -10.78
CA GLY A 328 -5.30 4.69 -10.57
C GLY A 328 -3.99 5.30 -11.02
N PHE A 329 -2.89 4.66 -10.63
CA PHE A 329 -1.58 5.25 -10.86
C PHE A 329 -1.24 5.42 -12.35
N VAL A 330 -1.70 4.49 -13.21
CA VAL A 330 -1.51 4.57 -14.67
C VAL A 330 -2.48 5.56 -15.29
N GLY A 331 -3.77 5.48 -14.97
CA GLY A 331 -4.79 6.38 -15.51
C GLY A 331 -4.53 7.84 -15.15
N ASP A 332 -4.02 8.13 -13.95
CA ASP A 332 -3.61 9.47 -13.52
C ASP A 332 -2.49 10.03 -14.43
N GLN A 333 -1.53 9.19 -14.85
CA GLN A 333 -0.47 9.60 -15.77
C GLN A 333 -0.99 9.74 -17.21
N LEU A 334 -1.85 8.82 -17.65
CA LEU A 334 -2.47 8.87 -18.97
C LEU A 334 -3.39 10.08 -19.13
N PHE A 335 -4.09 10.46 -18.06
CA PHE A 335 -5.02 11.58 -18.03
C PHE A 335 -4.32 12.94 -17.92
N THR A 336 -3.07 12.97 -17.47
CA THR A 336 -2.30 14.23 -17.38
C THR A 336 -1.31 14.40 -18.52
N LEU A 337 -0.60 13.34 -18.92
CA LEU A 337 0.49 13.38 -19.90
C LEU A 337 0.18 12.68 -21.23
N GLY A 338 -1.04 12.13 -21.40
CA GLY A 338 -1.41 11.41 -22.61
C GLY A 338 -0.40 10.32 -22.98
N LYS A 339 0.14 10.38 -24.21
CA LYS A 339 1.13 9.40 -24.71
C LYS A 339 2.47 9.43 -23.97
N ALA A 340 2.79 10.52 -23.28
CA ALA A 340 4.01 10.67 -22.48
C ALA A 340 3.89 10.09 -21.06
N TYR A 341 2.78 9.43 -20.71
CA TYR A 341 2.56 8.80 -19.41
C TYR A 341 3.71 7.90 -18.89
N PRO A 342 4.50 7.19 -19.72
CA PRO A 342 5.60 6.37 -19.20
C PRO A 342 6.67 7.22 -18.50
N ILE A 343 6.89 8.46 -18.95
CA ILE A 343 7.81 9.41 -18.32
C ILE A 343 7.30 9.76 -16.93
N GLY A 344 6.00 10.07 -16.80
CA GLY A 344 5.37 10.36 -15.52
C GLY A 344 5.49 9.20 -14.53
N LEU A 345 5.27 7.96 -14.99
CA LEU A 345 5.45 6.74 -14.19
C LEU A 345 6.90 6.59 -13.70
N LEU A 346 7.90 6.84 -14.56
CA LEU A 346 9.32 6.77 -14.18
C LEU A 346 9.70 7.82 -13.14
N ILE A 347 9.18 9.04 -13.27
CA ILE A 347 9.40 10.12 -12.30
C ILE A 347 8.80 9.73 -10.95
N VAL A 348 7.55 9.25 -10.91
CA VAL A 348 6.92 8.83 -9.65
C VAL A 348 7.59 7.60 -9.05
N LEU A 349 8.03 6.63 -9.86
CA LEU A 349 8.80 5.49 -9.38
C LEU A 349 10.08 5.95 -8.68
N THR A 350 10.82 6.85 -9.32
CA THR A 350 12.05 7.42 -8.79
C THR A 350 11.76 8.23 -7.52
N SER A 351 10.70 9.03 -7.51
CA SER A 351 10.31 9.82 -6.35
C SER A 351 9.94 8.92 -5.15
N VAL A 352 9.22 7.81 -5.38
CA VAL A 352 8.91 6.79 -4.38
C VAL A 352 10.20 6.17 -3.83
N ILE A 353 11.13 5.75 -4.69
CA ILE A 353 12.43 5.17 -4.27
C ILE A 353 13.22 6.15 -3.40
N LEU A 354 13.33 7.41 -3.85
CA LEU A 354 14.04 8.46 -3.11
C LEU A 354 13.36 8.79 -1.79
N THR A 355 12.03 8.80 -1.75
CA THR A 355 11.26 9.06 -0.53
C THR A 355 11.48 7.95 0.49
N ARG A 356 11.47 6.68 0.08
CA ARG A 356 11.78 5.55 0.98
C ARG A 356 13.18 5.68 1.60
N ARG A 357 14.18 6.08 0.80
CA ARG A 357 15.53 6.38 1.30
C ARG A 357 15.55 7.56 2.28
N ALA A 358 14.84 8.64 1.96
CA ALA A 358 14.74 9.81 2.82
C ALA A 358 14.07 9.47 4.16
N LEU A 359 13.02 8.66 4.17
CA LEU A 359 12.34 8.24 5.41
C LEU A 359 13.26 7.44 6.33
N VAL A 360 14.03 6.50 5.78
CA VAL A 360 15.03 5.72 6.52
C VAL A 360 16.12 6.64 7.09
N TRP A 361 16.58 7.62 6.31
CA TRP A 361 17.58 8.59 6.76
C TRP A 361 17.03 9.52 7.86
N LEU A 362 15.84 10.10 7.69
CA LEU A 362 15.19 10.99 8.66
C LEU A 362 14.87 10.28 9.98
N SER A 363 14.43 9.02 9.91
CA SER A 363 14.22 8.18 11.09
C SER A 363 15.54 7.78 11.76
N GLY A 364 16.69 8.05 11.13
CA GLY A 364 18.03 7.79 11.65
C GLY A 364 18.41 6.33 11.61
N ASN A 365 17.83 5.53 10.72
CA ASN A 365 17.91 4.06 10.66
C ASN A 365 17.36 3.34 11.90
N ASP A 366 17.00 4.08 12.94
CA ASP A 366 16.53 3.57 14.21
C ASP A 366 15.02 3.37 14.25
N SER A 367 14.25 3.74 13.20
CA SER A 367 12.81 3.50 13.10
C SER A 367 12.40 3.18 11.65
N ILE A 368 11.60 2.14 11.48
CA ILE A 368 11.00 1.73 10.20
C ILE A 368 9.48 1.95 10.18
N ALA A 369 8.86 2.43 11.26
CA ALA A 369 7.41 2.69 11.29
C ALA A 369 6.97 3.64 10.16
N ALA A 370 7.74 4.71 9.91
CA ALA A 370 7.46 5.65 8.84
C ALA A 370 7.57 4.98 7.45
N LEU A 371 8.57 4.11 7.26
CA LEU A 371 8.73 3.34 6.02
C LEU A 371 7.58 2.34 5.82
N ILE A 372 7.17 1.62 6.87
CA ILE A 372 6.02 0.70 6.84
C ILE A 372 4.73 1.46 6.50
N ALA A 373 4.50 2.62 7.13
CA ALA A 373 3.32 3.43 6.85
C ALA A 373 3.31 3.94 5.39
N PHE A 374 4.46 4.38 4.89
CA PHE A 374 4.63 4.77 3.50
C PHE A 374 4.37 3.61 2.55
N ASP A 375 5.01 2.46 2.77
CA ASP A 375 4.84 1.28 1.93
C ASP A 375 3.37 0.82 1.94
N ALA A 376 2.72 0.73 3.10
CA ALA A 376 1.31 0.33 3.23
C ALA A 376 0.35 1.27 2.49
N THR A 377 0.64 2.58 2.48
CA THR A 377 -0.19 3.56 1.78
C THR A 377 0.00 3.56 0.27
N LEU A 378 1.04 2.92 -0.29
CA LEU A 378 1.17 2.73 -1.75
C LEU A 378 -0.01 1.98 -2.37
N LEU A 379 -0.72 1.14 -1.59
CA LEU A 379 -1.98 0.54 -2.02
C LEU A 379 -2.98 1.59 -2.55
N THR A 380 -3.00 2.77 -1.92
CA THR A 380 -3.89 3.87 -2.28
C THR A 380 -3.41 4.65 -3.50
N TYR A 381 -2.08 4.68 -3.73
CA TYR A 381 -1.50 5.20 -4.97
C TYR A 381 -1.89 4.32 -6.16
N PHE A 382 -1.71 3.00 -6.06
CA PHE A 382 -2.01 2.08 -7.16
C PHE A 382 -3.47 2.14 -7.59
N TRP A 383 -4.40 2.25 -6.63
CA TRP A 383 -5.83 2.36 -6.91
C TRP A 383 -6.28 3.76 -7.30
N GLY A 384 -5.83 4.81 -6.60
CA GLY A 384 -6.39 6.17 -6.67
C GLY A 384 -5.51 7.24 -7.31
N GLY A 385 -4.23 6.98 -7.53
CA GLY A 385 -3.28 7.96 -8.07
C GLY A 385 -2.65 8.86 -7.01
N MET A 386 -2.00 9.93 -7.46
CA MET A 386 -1.09 10.72 -6.62
C MET A 386 -1.79 11.47 -5.48
N ALA A 387 -2.92 12.11 -5.77
CA ALA A 387 -3.66 12.86 -4.76
C ALA A 387 -4.23 11.95 -3.66
N ALA A 388 -4.72 10.75 -4.03
CA ALA A 388 -5.26 9.78 -3.08
C ALA A 388 -4.18 9.28 -2.11
N PHE A 389 -2.95 9.06 -2.60
CA PHE A 389 -1.80 8.73 -1.78
C PHE A 389 -1.45 9.85 -0.80
N GLY A 390 -1.25 11.07 -1.30
CA GLY A 390 -0.82 12.21 -0.48
C GLY A 390 -1.85 12.64 0.57
N ALA A 391 -3.15 12.39 0.31
CA ALA A 391 -4.22 12.62 1.27
C ALA A 391 -4.18 11.68 2.48
N ARG A 392 -3.35 10.63 2.44
CA ARG A 392 -3.35 9.54 3.43
C ARG A 392 -1.99 9.31 4.06
N ALA A 393 -0.96 9.15 3.23
CA ALA A 393 0.37 8.73 3.66
C ALA A 393 0.96 9.68 4.72
N TRP A 394 0.94 10.99 4.44
CA TRP A 394 1.65 11.98 5.26
C TRP A 394 1.00 12.24 6.61
N PHE A 395 -0.31 12.05 6.76
CA PHE A 395 -0.98 12.16 8.05
C PHE A 395 -0.57 11.06 9.04
N VAL A 396 -0.09 9.91 8.53
CA VAL A 396 0.47 8.83 9.37
C VAL A 396 1.98 9.03 9.55
N ILE A 397 2.69 9.36 8.47
CA ILE A 397 4.17 9.44 8.45
C ILE A 397 4.69 10.63 9.28
N LEU A 398 4.10 11.82 9.15
CA LEU A 398 4.62 13.02 9.80
C LEU A 398 4.60 12.92 11.33
N PRO A 399 3.53 12.43 11.99
CA PRO A 399 3.56 12.18 13.43
C PRO A 399 4.67 11.22 13.86
N ILE A 400 4.91 10.15 13.09
CA ILE A 400 5.99 9.18 13.38
C ILE A 400 7.35 9.87 13.32
N LEU A 401 7.61 10.67 12.26
CA LEU A 401 8.86 11.40 12.10
C LEU A 401 9.06 12.44 13.21
N ALA A 402 8.00 13.17 13.58
CA ALA A 402 8.04 14.14 14.67
C ALA A 402 8.36 13.47 16.01
N LEU A 403 7.70 12.36 16.34
CA LEU A 403 7.96 11.59 17.55
C LEU A 403 9.36 10.97 17.56
N SER A 404 9.84 10.47 16.41
CA SER A 404 11.20 9.96 16.27
C SER A 404 12.24 11.07 16.50
N GLY A 405 12.00 12.27 15.96
CA GLY A 405 12.84 13.45 16.19
C GLY A 405 12.88 13.87 17.67
N LEU A 406 11.73 13.97 18.32
CA LEU A 406 11.62 14.28 19.75
C LEU A 406 12.30 13.20 20.62
N GLY A 407 12.13 11.93 20.27
CA GLY A 407 12.76 10.80 20.95
C GLY A 407 14.28 10.90 20.94
N LYS A 408 14.89 11.32 19.82
CA LYS A 408 16.34 11.54 19.71
C LYS A 408 16.84 12.67 20.60
N ILE A 409 16.07 13.74 20.76
CA ILE A 409 16.42 14.86 21.65
C ILE A 409 16.39 14.38 23.10
N TRP A 410 15.36 13.62 23.50
CA TRP A 410 15.23 13.10 24.86
C TRP A 410 16.28 12.06 25.23
N THR A 411 16.71 11.19 24.30
CA THR A 411 17.78 10.22 24.56
C THR A 411 19.17 10.87 24.62
N ASN A 412 19.43 11.89 23.81
CA ASN A 412 20.69 12.65 23.86
C ASN A 412 20.77 13.56 25.10
N GLY A 413 19.65 14.10 25.58
CA GLY A 413 19.60 14.89 26.82
C GLY A 413 19.70 14.06 28.10
N SER A 414 19.51 12.73 28.03
CA SER A 414 19.45 11.83 29.19
C SER A 414 20.64 10.88 29.34
N ARG A 415 21.67 10.98 28.49
CA ARG A 415 22.90 10.17 28.62
C ARG A 415 24.18 11.02 28.53
N GLY A 416 24.76 11.27 29.71
CA GLY A 416 26.18 10.94 29.86
C GLY A 416 26.40 9.52 29.34
N ARG A 417 27.40 9.37 28.47
CA ARG A 417 27.77 8.11 27.79
C ARG A 417 27.64 6.88 28.68
N PRO A 418 27.06 5.78 28.17
CA PRO A 418 27.66 4.47 28.34
C PRO A 418 28.50 4.17 27.09
N SER A 419 29.76 3.81 27.34
CA SER A 419 30.67 3.24 26.36
C SER A 419 30.02 2.08 25.62
N VAL A 420 30.34 1.99 24.34
CA VAL A 420 30.25 0.76 23.56
C VAL A 420 31.10 -0.29 24.29
N THR A 421 30.49 -1.14 25.10
CA THR A 421 31.15 -2.31 25.69
C THR A 421 30.22 -3.51 25.63
N GLU A 422 30.68 -4.48 24.84
CA GLU A 422 30.38 -5.92 24.86
C GLU A 422 29.02 -6.40 24.35
N ILE A 423 28.99 -6.63 23.03
CA ILE A 423 28.17 -7.66 22.39
C ILE A 423 28.68 -9.02 22.89
N THR A 424 28.03 -9.60 23.90
CA THR A 424 28.23 -11.01 24.25
C THR A 424 27.39 -11.86 23.29
N TYR A 425 28.08 -12.59 22.41
CA TYR A 425 27.50 -13.69 21.66
C TYR A 425 27.19 -14.84 22.63
N SER A 426 25.91 -15.08 22.94
CA SER A 426 25.48 -16.39 23.43
C SER A 426 24.73 -17.12 22.33
N ARG A 427 25.45 -18.04 21.66
CA ARG A 427 24.82 -19.17 20.97
C ARG A 427 24.17 -20.07 22.03
N SER A 428 22.89 -20.33 21.90
CA SER A 428 22.23 -21.55 22.39
C SER A 428 21.07 -21.88 21.47
#